data_AF-A0A920L767-F1
#
_entry.id   AF-A0A920L767-F1
#
_cell.length_a   1.000
_cell.length_b   1.000
_cell.length_c   1.000
_cell.angle_alpha   90.00
_cell.angle_beta   90.00
_cell.angle_gamma   90.00
#
_symmetry.space_group_name_H-M   'P 1'
#
loop_
_entity.id
_entity.type
_entity.pdbx_description
1 polymer ?
#
loop_
_entity_poly.entity_id
_entity_poly.type
_entity_poly.pdbx_seq_one_letter_code
_entity_poly.pdbx_strand_id
1 'polypeptide(L)'
;MILSLNKPTKQVNHLLLWKNNTPFIYFLLKNISNAGFKNVVLVVSKDYKNFKDSIDKFYNELNLNISYATQHIPDDRQKLMGTADAVFQALEQNEKLKQSFFVFAIVITCILKKR
;
A
#
# COMPACT_ATOMS: atom_id res chain seq x y z
N MET A 1 21.85 -32.15 16.99
CA MET A 1 21.54 -30.85 17.60
C MET A 1 22.17 -29.77 16.74
N ILE A 2 21.50 -29.39 15.64
CA ILE A 2 21.99 -28.32 14.75
C ILE A 2 21.27 -27.05 15.18
N LEU A 3 22.04 -26.15 15.80
CA LEU A 3 21.62 -24.80 16.13
C LEU A 3 21.25 -24.08 14.83
N SER A 4 19.95 -24.02 14.55
CA SER A 4 19.41 -23.20 13.46
C SER A 4 19.70 -21.74 13.79
N LEU A 5 20.58 -21.15 12.98
CA LEU A 5 20.96 -19.76 13.04
C LEU A 5 19.71 -18.87 12.99
N ASN A 6 19.37 -18.26 14.12
CA ASN A 6 18.54 -17.07 14.18
C ASN A 6 19.18 -15.98 13.32
N LYS A 7 18.70 -15.81 12.09
CA LYS A 7 18.83 -14.53 11.40
C LYS A 7 17.55 -13.75 11.72
N PRO A 8 17.62 -12.60 12.42
CA PRO A 8 16.50 -11.68 12.40
C PRO A 8 16.36 -11.23 10.94
N THR A 9 15.30 -11.65 10.26
CA THR A 9 14.95 -11.10 8.96
C THR A 9 14.60 -9.63 9.19
N LYS A 10 15.57 -8.76 8.90
CA LYS A 10 15.39 -7.31 8.78
C LYS A 10 14.26 -7.10 7.76
N GLN A 11 13.03 -6.91 8.21
CA GLN A 11 11.93 -6.53 7.33
C GLN A 11 12.16 -5.07 6.92
N VAL A 12 12.92 -4.84 5.86
CA VAL A 12 13.02 -3.53 5.22
C VAL A 12 12.32 -3.63 3.88
N ASN A 13 10.99 -3.57 3.86
CA ASN A 13 10.23 -3.46 2.62
C ASN A 13 9.27 -2.25 2.69
N HIS A 14 9.81 -1.05 2.92
CA HIS A 14 9.12 0.19 2.56
C HIS A 14 9.23 0.32 1.04
N LEU A 15 8.19 0.01 0.26
CA LEU A 15 8.25 -0.07 -1.21
C LEU A 15 9.02 1.12 -1.83
N LEU A 16 10.28 0.84 -2.17
CA LEU A 16 11.29 1.65 -2.87
C LEU A 16 11.45 3.07 -2.35
N LEU A 17 12.48 3.28 -1.54
CA LEU A 17 12.99 4.61 -1.28
C LEU A 17 13.51 5.20 -2.59
N TRP A 18 12.93 6.31 -3.02
CA TRP A 18 13.52 7.23 -3.99
C TRP A 18 14.52 8.15 -3.26
N LYS A 19 15.28 8.93 -4.04
CA LYS A 19 16.33 9.84 -3.55
C LYS A 19 15.95 10.51 -2.21
N ASN A 20 16.86 10.49 -1.24
CA ASN A 20 16.72 11.02 0.13
C ASN A 20 15.77 10.25 1.08
N ASN A 21 15.67 8.93 0.97
CA ASN A 21 14.81 8.10 1.83
C ASN A 21 13.31 8.46 1.78
N THR A 22 12.86 9.06 0.68
CA THR A 22 11.43 9.30 0.44
C THR A 22 10.79 8.07 -0.19
N PRO A 23 9.76 7.46 0.40
CA PRO A 23 9.16 6.25 -0.16
C PRO A 23 8.40 6.55 -1.46
N PHE A 24 8.42 5.64 -2.43
CA PHE A 24 7.81 5.86 -3.76
C PHE A 24 6.33 6.24 -3.71
N ILE A 25 5.61 5.67 -2.73
CA ILE A 25 4.21 5.98 -2.46
C ILE A 25 3.95 7.47 -2.20
N TYR A 26 4.91 8.21 -1.63
CA TYR A 26 4.80 9.66 -1.47
C TYR A 26 4.60 10.36 -2.81
N PHE A 27 5.38 9.99 -3.83
CA PHE A 27 5.28 10.60 -5.15
C PHE A 27 3.95 10.26 -5.84
N LEU A 28 3.45 9.02 -5.65
CA LEU A 28 2.13 8.65 -6.13
C LEU A 28 1.05 9.50 -5.46
N LEU A 29 1.07 9.62 -4.14
CA LEU A 29 0.11 10.44 -3.39
C LEU A 29 0.22 11.93 -3.77
N LYS A 30 1.42 12.45 -3.96
CA LYS A 30 1.65 13.80 -4.43
C LYS A 30 1.04 14.03 -5.82
N ASN A 31 1.21 13.08 -6.74
CA ASN A 31 0.60 13.16 -8.08
C ASN A 31 -0.93 13.11 -8.00
N ILE A 32 -1.49 12.25 -7.13
CA ILE A 32 -2.93 12.16 -6.89
C ILE A 32 -3.47 13.50 -6.33
N SER A 33 -2.79 14.08 -5.35
CA SER A 33 -3.11 15.40 -4.80
C SER A 33 -3.05 16.49 -5.88
N ASN A 34 -2.00 16.49 -6.70
CA ASN A 34 -1.82 17.47 -7.79
C ASN A 34 -2.87 17.32 -8.89
N ALA A 35 -3.39 16.11 -9.12
CA ALA A 35 -4.49 15.85 -10.04
C ALA A 35 -5.87 16.28 -9.49
N GLY A 36 -5.92 16.82 -8.26
CA GLY A 36 -7.14 17.37 -7.66
C GLY A 36 -7.99 16.37 -6.89
N PHE A 37 -7.55 15.13 -6.73
CA PHE A 37 -8.24 14.17 -5.87
C PHE A 37 -8.06 14.56 -4.40
N LYS A 38 -9.13 14.44 -3.61
CA LYS A 38 -9.13 14.77 -2.17
C LYS A 38 -9.26 13.56 -1.26
N ASN A 39 -9.90 12.49 -1.71
CA ASN A 39 -10.16 11.30 -0.90
C ASN A 39 -9.41 10.12 -1.51
N VAL A 40 -8.60 9.44 -0.71
CA VAL A 40 -7.79 8.30 -1.14
C VAL A 40 -8.04 7.13 -0.20
N VAL A 41 -8.24 5.95 -0.78
CA VAL A 41 -8.33 4.69 -0.04
C VAL A 41 -7.10 3.86 -0.37
N LEU A 42 -6.27 3.58 0.63
CA LEU A 42 -5.10 2.72 0.49
C LEU A 42 -5.46 1.30 0.88
N VAL A 43 -5.33 0.38 -0.07
CA VAL A 43 -5.52 -1.05 0.19
C VAL A 43 -4.22 -1.63 0.75
N VAL A 44 -4.27 -2.19 1.95
CA VAL A 44 -3.10 -2.58 2.74
C VAL A 44 -3.25 -4.01 3.29
N SER A 45 -2.16 -4.64 3.68
CA SER A 45 -2.20 -5.93 4.38
C SER A 45 -2.66 -5.76 5.84
N LYS A 46 -2.95 -6.87 6.54
CA LYS A 46 -3.38 -6.85 7.95
C LYS A 46 -2.39 -6.12 8.88
N ASP A 47 -1.09 -6.27 8.66
CA ASP A 47 -0.03 -5.68 9.48
C ASP A 47 0.58 -4.43 8.82
N TYR A 48 -0.23 -3.37 8.68
CA TYR A 48 0.18 -2.14 7.96
C TYR A 48 0.60 -0.97 8.86
N LYS A 49 0.69 -1.15 10.18
CA LYS A 49 0.99 -0.06 11.13
C LYS A 49 2.27 0.71 10.77
N ASN A 50 3.36 0.00 10.51
CA ASN A 50 4.65 0.61 10.12
C ASN A 50 4.54 1.40 8.79
N PHE A 51 3.68 0.93 7.87
CA PHE A 51 3.41 1.63 6.62
C PHE A 51 2.61 2.91 6.87
N LYS A 52 1.55 2.84 7.67
CA LYS A 52 0.76 4.00 8.09
C LYS A 52 1.65 5.07 8.74
N ASP A 53 2.49 4.68 9.70
CA ASP A 53 3.41 5.60 10.39
C ASP A 53 4.42 6.26 9.40
N SER A 54 4.72 5.59 8.28
CA SER A 54 5.58 6.16 7.24
C SER A 54 4.85 7.18 6.36
N ILE A 55 3.55 7.00 6.12
CA ILE A 55 2.70 7.94 5.37
C ILE A 55 2.33 9.15 6.22
N ASP A 56 2.01 8.93 7.50
CA ASP A 56 1.55 9.97 8.43
C ASP A 56 2.57 11.13 8.57
N LYS A 57 3.86 10.84 8.37
CA LYS A 57 4.92 11.87 8.33
C LYS A 57 4.72 12.93 7.24
N PHE A 58 4.06 12.56 6.15
CA PHE A 58 3.82 13.42 5.00
C PHE A 58 2.37 13.95 4.95
N TYR A 59 1.55 13.63 5.95
CA TYR A 59 0.12 13.98 5.95
C TYR A 59 -0.10 15.49 5.86
N ASN A 60 0.76 16.29 6.51
CA ASN A 60 0.68 17.75 6.47
C ASN A 60 1.10 18.34 5.11
N GLU A 61 1.87 17.61 4.31
CA GLU A 61 2.31 18.05 2.97
C GLU A 61 1.32 17.65 1.87
N LEU A 62 0.53 16.60 2.11
CA LEU A 62 -0.40 16.02 1.16
C LEU A 62 -1.80 16.46 1.54
N ASN A 63 -2.44 17.29 0.72
CA ASN A 63 -3.80 17.77 0.96
C ASN A 63 -4.86 16.68 0.63
N LEU A 64 -4.72 15.52 1.28
CA LEU A 64 -5.49 14.30 1.03
C LEU A 64 -6.12 13.78 2.32
N ASN A 65 -7.37 13.33 2.21
CA ASN A 65 -8.04 12.51 3.20
C ASN A 65 -7.74 11.04 2.91
N ILE A 66 -6.82 10.46 3.66
CA ILE A 66 -6.39 9.07 3.46
C ILE A 66 -7.15 8.15 4.41
N SER A 67 -7.76 7.11 3.85
CA SER A 67 -8.39 6.01 4.58
C SER A 67 -7.78 4.69 4.13
N TYR A 68 -8.02 3.62 4.89
CA TYR A 68 -7.38 2.32 4.67
C TYR A 68 -8.44 1.22 4.55
N ALA A 69 -8.22 0.30 3.61
CA ALA A 69 -8.97 -0.94 3.50
C ALA A 69 -8.00 -2.12 3.58
N THR A 70 -8.36 -3.17 4.31
CA THR A 70 -7.48 -4.32 4.51
C THR A 70 -7.76 -5.38 3.46
N GLN A 71 -6.73 -5.86 2.75
CA GLN A 71 -6.82 -7.05 1.92
C GLN A 71 -6.45 -8.28 2.76
N HIS A 72 -7.43 -9.16 2.94
CA HIS A 72 -7.30 -10.42 3.66
C HIS A 72 -6.82 -11.53 2.72
N ILE A 73 -6.04 -12.45 3.28
CA ILE A 73 -5.69 -13.71 2.64
C ILE A 73 -6.77 -14.73 3.07
N PRO A 74 -7.46 -15.40 2.14
CA PRO A 74 -8.41 -16.46 2.46
C PRO A 74 -7.76 -17.57 3.29
N ASP A 75 -8.52 -18.18 4.22
CA ASP A 75 -8.01 -19.17 5.19
C ASP A 75 -7.40 -20.42 4.52
N ASP A 76 -7.86 -20.75 3.31
CA ASP A 76 -7.39 -21.90 2.51
C ASP A 76 -6.11 -21.59 1.70
N ARG A 77 -5.55 -20.37 1.84
CA ARG A 77 -4.41 -19.92 1.06
C ARG A 77 -3.31 -19.25 1.88
N GLN A 78 -2.10 -19.30 1.34
CA GLN A 78 -0.93 -18.58 1.88
C GLN A 78 -0.69 -17.21 1.19
N LYS A 79 -1.43 -16.89 0.13
CA LYS A 79 -1.20 -15.70 -0.71
C LYS A 79 -2.51 -15.05 -1.14
N LEU A 80 -2.48 -13.71 -1.22
CA LEU A 80 -3.55 -12.85 -1.74
C LEU A 80 -4.09 -13.34 -3.10
N MET A 81 -5.39 -13.12 -3.34
CA MET A 81 -6.08 -13.55 -4.57
C MET A 81 -5.72 -12.67 -5.78
N GLY A 82 -5.20 -11.46 -5.54
CA GLY A 82 -4.72 -10.55 -6.58
C GLY A 82 -5.32 -9.15 -6.50
N THR A 83 -5.14 -8.36 -7.55
CA THR A 83 -5.54 -6.94 -7.57
C THR A 83 -7.05 -6.75 -7.64
N ALA A 84 -7.77 -7.58 -8.41
CA ALA A 84 -9.23 -7.49 -8.50
C ALA A 84 -9.90 -7.76 -7.15
N ASP A 85 -9.41 -8.77 -6.42
CA ASP A 85 -9.84 -9.06 -5.05
C ASP A 85 -9.50 -7.90 -4.08
N ALA A 86 -8.34 -7.27 -4.22
CA ALA A 86 -8.00 -6.08 -3.43
C ALA A 86 -9.01 -4.94 -3.61
N VAL A 87 -9.43 -4.70 -4.86
CA VAL A 87 -10.47 -3.70 -5.17
C VAL A 87 -11.81 -4.11 -4.58
N PHE A 88 -12.21 -5.38 -4.76
CA PHE A 88 -13.46 -5.91 -4.22
C PHE A 88 -13.54 -5.74 -2.70
N GLN A 89 -12.51 -6.15 -1.97
CA GLN A 89 -12.47 -6.02 -0.51
C GLN A 89 -12.48 -4.56 -0.05
N ALA A 90 -11.89 -3.64 -0.82
CA ALA A 90 -11.95 -2.21 -0.55
C ALA A 90 -13.37 -1.63 -0.74
N LEU A 91 -14.11 -2.09 -1.75
CA LEU A 91 -15.50 -1.71 -1.96
C LEU A 91 -16.40 -2.22 -0.82
N GLU A 92 -16.20 -3.46 -0.38
CA GLU A 92 -16.95 -4.04 0.74
C GLU A 92 -16.74 -3.27 2.05
N GLN A 93 -15.53 -2.76 2.29
CA GLN A 93 -15.20 -1.97 3.49
C GLN A 93 -15.59 -0.49 3.37
N ASN A 94 -15.97 -0.01 2.18
CA ASN A 94 -16.24 1.40 1.93
C ASN A 94 -17.41 1.57 0.96
N GLU A 95 -18.63 1.57 1.50
CA GLU A 95 -19.87 1.67 0.72
C GLU A 95 -19.95 2.92 -0.16
N LYS A 96 -19.28 4.02 0.23
CA LYS A 96 -19.25 5.26 -0.56
C LYS A 96 -18.60 5.04 -1.94
N LEU A 97 -17.63 4.13 -2.02
CA LEU A 97 -17.00 3.78 -3.30
C LEU A 97 -17.94 3.02 -4.24
N LYS A 98 -18.93 2.30 -3.71
CA LYS A 98 -19.92 1.58 -4.53
C LYS A 98 -20.90 2.54 -5.23
N GLN A 99 -21.06 3.75 -4.70
CA GLN A 99 -22.04 4.74 -5.15
C GLN A 99 -21.41 5.86 -5.99
N SER A 100 -20.10 5.80 -6.27
CA SER A 100 -19.38 6.87 -6.95
C SER A 100 -18.35 6.32 -7.94
N PHE A 101 -17.99 7.14 -8.93
CA PHE A 101 -16.86 6.83 -9.80
C PHE A 101 -15.54 6.98 -9.03
N PHE A 102 -14.65 6.02 -9.20
CA PHE A 102 -13.31 6.04 -8.62
C PHE A 102 -12.25 5.71 -9.66
N VAL A 103 -11.04 6.16 -9.41
CA VAL A 103 -9.85 5.80 -10.20
C VAL A 103 -9.03 4.83 -9.38
N PHE A 104 -8.68 3.70 -9.99
CA PHE A 104 -7.80 2.72 -9.38
C PHE A 104 -6.36 2.93 -9.87
N ALA A 105 -5.42 3.08 -8.94
CA ALA A 105 -4.00 3.24 -9.23
C ALA A 105 -3.18 2.12 -8.58
N ILE A 106 -2.25 1.55 -9.35
CA ILE A 106 -1.36 0.48 -8.93
C ILE A 106 0.10 0.93 -9.12
N VAL A 107 0.94 0.67 -8.11
CA VAL A 107 2.40 0.78 -8.24
C VAL A 107 2.94 -0.53 -8.78
N ILE A 108 3.10 -0.65 -10.11
CA ILE A 108 3.85 -1.76 -10.69
C ILE A 108 5.33 -1.39 -10.62
N THR A 109 6.07 -1.98 -9.69
CA THR A 109 7.54 -1.96 -9.80
C THR A 109 7.99 -3.23 -10.51
N CYS A 110 8.30 -3.14 -11.80
CA CYS A 110 9.01 -4.20 -12.51
C CYS A 110 10.52 -3.98 -12.31
N ILE A 111 11.14 -4.71 -11.38
CA ILE A 111 12.60 -4.73 -11.25
C ILE A 111 13.14 -5.72 -12.28
N LEU A 112 13.44 -5.23 -13.49
CA LEU A 112 14.16 -6.02 -14.48
C LEU A 112 15.62 -6.12 -14.05
N LYS A 113 16.01 -7.28 -13.49
CA LYS A 113 17.41 -7.61 -13.24
C LYS A 113 18.07 -7.92 -14.58
N LYS A 114 18.89 -7.00 -15.09
CA LYS A 114 19.76 -7.26 -16.24
C LYS A 114 20.75 -8.37 -15.84
N ARG A 115 20.81 -9.46 -16.62
CA ARG A 115 21.88 -10.46 -16.50
C ARG A 115 23.18 -9.87 -16.98
#